data_AF-A0A015IVG6-F1
#
_entry.id   AF-A0A015IVG6-F1
#
_cell.length_a   1.000
_cell.length_b   1.000
_cell.length_c   1.000
_cell.angle_alpha   90.00
_cell.angle_beta   90.00
_cell.angle_gamma   90.00
#
_symmetry.space_group_name_H-M   'P 1'
#
loop_
_entity.id
_entity.type
_entity.pdbx_description
1 polymer ?
#
loop_
_entity_poly.entity_id
_entity_poly.type
_entity_poly.pdbx_seq_one_letter_code
_entity_poly.pdbx_strand_id
1 'polypeptide(L)'
;MISQYNIRNRKEKYGIKNIDQVFAKSINIIGYLISDFWTINNDTFSKDMEEWLESGKLIYKEDVTIGIDNIPQAFLDMYAGKNLGKSAVKISDL
;
A
#
# COMPACT_ATOMS: atom_id res chain seq x y z
N MET A 1 13.82 -9.38 -19.30
CA MET A 1 14.69 -8.52 -20.14
C MET A 1 15.39 -9.36 -21.18
N ILE A 2 15.65 -8.80 -22.36
CA ILE A 2 16.32 -9.49 -23.47
C ILE A 2 17.67 -10.09 -23.04
N SER A 3 18.39 -9.40 -22.15
CA SER A 3 19.67 -9.87 -21.58
C SER A 3 19.61 -11.24 -20.88
N GLN A 4 18.43 -11.71 -20.48
CA GLN A 4 18.22 -12.97 -19.77
C GLN A 4 17.36 -13.97 -20.58
N TYR A 5 17.15 -13.74 -21.89
CA TYR A 5 16.23 -14.53 -22.72
C TYR A 5 16.62 -16.01 -22.84
N ASN A 6 17.92 -16.29 -22.94
CA ASN A 6 18.45 -17.66 -23.10
C ASN A 6 18.64 -18.40 -21.76
N ILE A 7 18.39 -17.75 -20.62
CA ILE A 7 18.53 -18.38 -19.30
C ILE A 7 17.31 -19.28 -19.07
N ARG A 8 17.50 -20.60 -19.27
CA ARG A 8 16.43 -21.60 -19.11
C ARG A 8 16.10 -21.89 -17.65
N ASN A 9 17.12 -21.89 -16.78
CA ASN A 9 16.94 -22.12 -15.35
C ASN A 9 16.55 -20.81 -14.65
N ARG A 10 15.32 -20.72 -14.15
CA ARG A 10 14.83 -19.51 -13.45
C ARG A 10 15.69 -19.14 -12.23
N LYS A 11 16.38 -20.08 -11.58
CA LYS A 11 17.23 -19.79 -10.40
C LYS A 11 18.45 -18.95 -10.76
N GLU A 12 18.94 -19.07 -11.99
CA GLU A 12 20.11 -18.35 -12.53
C GLU A 12 19.80 -16.92 -13.00
N LYS A 13 18.51 -16.56 -13.11
CA LYS A 13 18.12 -15.19 -13.40
C LYS A 13 18.52 -14.28 -12.24
N TYR A 14 19.06 -13.10 -12.56
CA TYR A 14 19.43 -12.07 -11.59
C TYR A 14 18.32 -11.02 -11.43
N GLY A 15 18.29 -10.36 -10.26
CA GLY A 15 17.26 -9.38 -9.93
C GLY A 15 15.87 -10.01 -9.81
N ILE A 16 14.87 -9.37 -10.43
CA ILE A 16 13.47 -9.82 -10.41
C ILE A 16 13.30 -11.03 -11.34
N LYS A 17 13.26 -12.23 -10.76
CA LYS A 17 13.30 -13.51 -11.48
C LYS A 17 12.02 -13.84 -12.28
N ASN A 18 10.93 -13.11 -12.08
CA ASN A 18 9.63 -13.29 -12.71
C ASN A 18 9.22 -12.11 -13.62
N ILE A 19 10.11 -11.16 -13.92
CA ILE A 19 9.78 -9.98 -14.75
C ILE A 19 9.41 -10.34 -16.20
N ASP A 20 9.83 -11.51 -16.67
CA ASP A 20 9.43 -12.07 -17.96
C ASP A 20 7.92 -12.33 -18.05
N GLN A 21 7.26 -12.61 -16.92
CA GLN A 21 5.82 -12.78 -16.87
C GLN A 21 5.06 -11.50 -17.23
N VAL A 22 5.66 -10.34 -16.98
CA VAL A 22 5.06 -9.05 -17.33
C VAL A 22 4.87 -8.95 -18.83
N PHE A 23 5.90 -9.30 -19.59
CA PHE A 23 5.84 -9.36 -21.04
C PHE A 23 4.97 -10.52 -21.55
N ALA A 24 5.22 -11.74 -21.06
CA ALA A 24 4.57 -12.95 -21.57
C ALA A 24 3.05 -12.95 -21.37
N LYS A 25 2.55 -12.20 -20.37
CA LYS A 25 1.12 -12.07 -20.06
C LYS A 25 0.57 -10.68 -20.34
N SER A 26 1.35 -9.80 -20.98
CA SER A 26 0.97 -8.40 -21.24
C SER A 26 0.44 -7.67 -20.00
N ILE A 27 1.10 -7.86 -18.85
CA ILE A 27 0.73 -7.20 -17.58
C ILE A 27 1.17 -5.74 -17.62
N ASN A 28 0.28 -4.83 -17.22
CA ASN A 28 0.61 -3.43 -17.00
C ASN A 28 1.12 -3.24 -15.56
N ILE A 29 2.33 -2.69 -15.42
CA ILE A 29 2.88 -2.24 -14.14
C ILE A 29 3.02 -0.72 -14.25
N ILE A 30 2.14 0.00 -13.55
CA ILE A 30 2.08 1.46 -13.59
C ILE A 30 2.23 1.96 -12.15
N GLY A 31 3.29 2.72 -11.90
CA GLY A 31 3.43 3.48 -10.66
C GLY A 31 2.61 4.76 -10.72
N TYR A 32 2.06 5.17 -9.60
CA TYR A 32 1.38 6.46 -9.45
C TYR A 32 1.65 7.03 -8.06
N LEU A 33 1.59 8.35 -7.91
CA LEU A 33 1.64 9.03 -6.63
C LEU A 33 0.28 9.63 -6.32
N ILE A 34 -0.12 9.60 -5.05
CA ILE A 34 -1.39 10.23 -4.65
C ILE A 34 -1.40 11.72 -5.01
N SER A 35 -0.25 12.40 -4.93
CA SER A 35 -0.08 13.82 -5.28
C SER A 35 -0.54 14.16 -6.70
N ASP A 36 -0.50 13.21 -7.63
CA ASP A 36 -0.90 13.40 -9.02
C ASP A 36 -2.43 13.61 -9.16
N PHE A 37 -3.20 13.31 -8.11
CA PHE A 37 -4.66 13.33 -8.11
C PHE A 37 -5.29 14.37 -7.16
N TRP A 38 -4.50 15.13 -6.40
CA TRP A 38 -5.00 16.05 -5.35
C TRP A 38 -5.95 17.13 -5.87
N THR A 39 -5.80 17.55 -7.13
CA THR A 39 -6.61 18.60 -7.74
C THR A 39 -7.83 18.09 -8.50
N ILE A 40 -7.89 16.79 -8.79
CA ILE A 40 -8.84 16.26 -9.79
C ILE A 40 -10.04 15.60 -9.11
N ASN A 41 -9.89 15.02 -7.91
CA ASN A 41 -10.88 14.05 -7.40
C ASN A 41 -11.24 14.16 -5.91
N ASN A 42 -10.87 15.21 -5.18
CA ASN A 42 -11.09 15.24 -3.73
C ASN A 42 -12.58 15.19 -3.33
N ASP A 43 -13.45 15.90 -4.04
CA ASP A 43 -14.87 15.98 -3.67
C ASP A 43 -15.63 14.68 -3.96
N THR A 44 -15.43 14.10 -5.16
CA THR A 44 -16.04 12.81 -5.53
C THR A 44 -15.53 11.69 -4.65
N PHE A 45 -14.21 11.63 -4.40
CA PHE A 45 -13.62 10.65 -3.50
C PHE A 45 -14.21 10.74 -2.10
N SER A 46 -14.28 11.95 -1.53
CA SER A 46 -14.80 12.15 -0.17
C SER A 46 -16.26 11.69 -0.07
N LYS A 47 -17.07 12.04 -1.06
CA LYS A 47 -18.50 11.68 -1.11
C LYS A 47 -18.72 10.17 -1.22
N ASP A 48 -17.99 9.49 -2.10
CA ASP A 48 -18.09 8.04 -2.28
C ASP A 48 -17.63 7.31 -1.00
N MET A 49 -16.54 7.77 -0.38
CA MET A 49 -16.02 7.19 0.86
C MET A 49 -16.99 7.34 2.02
N GLU A 50 -17.62 8.51 2.17
CA GLU A 50 -18.66 8.77 3.18
C GLU A 50 -19.85 7.82 2.97
N GLU A 51 -20.38 7.74 1.74
CA GLU A 51 -21.49 6.83 1.43
C GLU A 51 -21.14 5.36 1.76
N TRP A 52 -19.93 4.91 1.42
CA TRP A 52 -19.52 3.53 1.67
C TRP A 52 -19.32 3.21 3.15
N LEU A 53 -18.83 4.18 3.92
CA LEU A 53 -18.71 4.06 5.38
C LEU A 53 -20.11 3.99 6.02
N GLU A 54 -21.00 4.91 5.69
CA GLU A 54 -22.35 4.97 6.25
C GLU A 54 -23.19 3.74 5.88
N SER A 55 -23.06 3.25 4.64
CA SER A 55 -23.76 2.06 4.18
C SER A 55 -23.13 0.74 4.63
N GLY A 56 -21.97 0.78 5.29
CA GLY A 56 -21.22 -0.41 5.71
C GLY A 56 -20.58 -1.20 4.57
N LYS A 57 -20.54 -0.66 3.33
CA LYS A 57 -19.83 -1.26 2.19
C LYS A 57 -18.31 -1.20 2.39
N LEU A 58 -17.83 -0.22 3.15
CA LEU A 58 -16.44 -0.10 3.55
C LEU A 58 -16.30 -0.29 5.06
N ILE A 59 -15.54 -1.31 5.46
CA ILE A 59 -15.16 -1.55 6.85
C ILE A 59 -13.71 -1.14 7.00
N TYR A 60 -13.43 -0.15 7.86
CA TYR A 60 -12.08 0.27 8.19
C TYR A 60 -11.67 -0.29 9.55
N LYS A 61 -10.38 -0.55 9.72
CA LYS A 61 -9.79 -0.98 10.98
C LYS A 61 -8.52 -0.19 11.23
N GLU A 62 -8.39 0.30 12.45
CA GLU A 62 -7.21 1.00 12.92
C GLU A 62 -6.56 0.24 14.07
N ASP A 63 -5.25 0.40 14.17
CA ASP A 63 -4.43 -0.05 15.28
C ASP A 63 -3.84 1.20 15.95
N VAL A 64 -4.45 1.57 17.07
CA VAL A 64 -4.21 2.86 17.72
C VAL A 64 -3.25 2.68 18.90
N THR A 65 -2.05 3.22 18.76
CA THR A 65 -1.10 3.36 19.86
C THR A 65 -1.36 4.67 20.62
N ILE A 66 -1.36 4.64 21.94
CA ILE A 66 -1.62 5.84 22.77
C ILE A 66 -0.28 6.43 23.23
N GLY A 67 -0.14 7.75 23.11
CA GLY A 67 0.99 8.51 23.64
C GLY A 67 2.08 8.78 22.60
N ILE A 68 2.57 10.02 22.59
CA ILE A 68 3.60 10.49 21.65
C ILE A 68 4.93 9.73 21.83
N ASP A 69 5.27 9.37 23.07
CA ASP A 69 6.50 8.63 23.39
C ASP A 69 6.54 7.24 22.75
N ASN A 70 5.37 6.69 22.37
CA ASN A 70 5.25 5.38 21.75
C ASN A 70 5.34 5.42 20.21
N ILE A 71 5.50 6.59 19.58
CA ILE A 71 5.67 6.71 18.12
C ILE A 71 6.79 5.81 17.59
N PRO A 72 8.00 5.79 18.19
CA PRO A 72 9.08 4.94 17.68
C PRO A 72 8.71 3.46 17.66
N GLN A 73 8.04 2.99 18.71
CA GLN A 73 7.60 1.60 18.80
C GLN A 73 6.49 1.28 17.81
N ALA A 74 5.47 2.15 17.69
CA ALA A 74 4.39 2.00 16.72
C ALA A 74 4.92 1.94 15.28
N PHE A 75 5.92 2.76 14.95
CA PHE A 75 6.58 2.75 13.66
C PHE A 75 7.32 1.44 13.40
N LEU A 76 8.10 0.93 14.37
CA LEU A 76 8.78 -0.35 14.25
C LEU A 76 7.79 -1.51 14.08
N ASP A 77 6.70 -1.50 14.84
CA ASP A 77 5.66 -2.52 14.77
C ASP A 77 4.92 -2.51 13.42
N MET A 78 4.74 -1.33 12.81
CA MET A 78 4.23 -1.20 11.45
C MET A 78 5.13 -1.88 10.41
N TYR A 79 6.45 -1.64 10.46
CA TYR A 79 7.39 -2.27 9.54
C TYR A 79 7.60 -3.76 9.82
N ALA A 80 7.43 -4.19 11.06
CA ALA A 80 7.45 -5.60 11.45
C ALA A 80 6.16 -6.34 11.11
N GLY A 81 5.13 -5.65 10.60
CA GLY A 81 3.83 -6.23 10.23
C GLY A 81 3.00 -6.68 11.43
N LYS A 82 3.19 -6.08 12.60
CA LYS A 82 2.44 -6.42 13.82
C LYS A 82 1.07 -5.73 13.90
N ASN A 83 0.89 -4.63 13.17
CA ASN A 83 -0.35 -3.86 13.20
C ASN A 83 -1.48 -4.55 12.42
N LEU A 84 -2.70 -4.49 12.96
CA LEU A 84 -3.89 -5.00 12.28
C LEU A 84 -4.76 -3.86 11.73
N GLY A 85 -4.45 -3.42 10.52
CA GLY A 85 -5.13 -2.30 9.86
C GLY A 85 -4.25 -1.06 9.79
N LYS A 86 -4.85 0.13 9.75
CA LYS A 86 -4.12 1.39 9.69
C LYS A 86 -3.48 1.68 11.05
N SER A 87 -2.15 1.75 11.11
CA SER A 87 -1.45 2.20 12.32
C SER A 87 -1.66 3.71 12.52
N ALA A 88 -2.06 4.09 13.73
CA ALA A 88 -2.27 5.47 14.16
C ALA A 88 -1.72 5.67 15.57
N VAL A 89 -1.29 6.90 15.89
CA VAL A 89 -0.86 7.26 17.24
C VAL A 89 -1.75 8.38 17.77
N LYS A 90 -2.42 8.12 18.89
CA LYS A 90 -3.24 9.10 19.61
C LYS A 90 -2.36 9.93 20.54
N ILE A 91 -2.22 11.21 20.23
CA ILE A 91 -1.33 12.14 20.97
C ILE A 91 -2.07 12.79 22.15
N SER A 92 -3.34 13.15 21.97
CA SER A 92 -4.19 13.73 23.02
C SER A 92 -5.65 13.34 22.83
N ASP A 93 -6.46 13.55 23.85
CA ASP A 93 -7.91 13.67 23.71
C ASP A 93 -8.25 15.04 23.09
N LEU A 94 -9.33 15.07 22.30
CA LEU A 94 -9.93 16.28 21.72
C LEU A 94 -11.08 16.77 22.62
#